data_AF-A0A960ZLJ3-F1
#
_entry.id   AF-A0A960ZLJ3-F1
#
_cell.length_a   1.000
_cell.length_b   1.000
_cell.length_c   1.000
_cell.angle_alpha   90.00
_cell.angle_beta   90.00
_cell.angle_gamma   90.00
#
_symmetry.space_group_name_H-M   'P 1'
#
loop_
_entity.id
_entity.type
_entity.pdbx_description
1 polymer ?
#
loop_
_entity_poly.entity_id
_entity_poly.type
_entity_poly.pdbx_seq_one_letter_code
_entity_poly.pdbx_strand_id
1 'polypeptide(L)'
;MLQLIRSQPGLLIVIGLLVGGAFVCTLVGLIMARAGASLRPVFWFAGFFALIVLPQLLGHSYQAMQAAKTRMPGNDTMQRPGSPSGPDDLEAGSPFGPDVDRQLITDVREAYGEVFKNATEARFAILPGGDTVLLARFDDFPAAEAAWIDYLRVAGWNQLPGEGDSHRGYAVTRPTGDRAYALAFGNQLGIWTGQDDAAIRARIRAGGFEIPARAPLAHNGAGNESGSPVSKSPLRFALLTAGISVYAFFLVLYFFKGAAWAGSSPARPGIVPVSSNELASRLESINELDVPFRVERGARPDQWIARWRNEDAHWVDLARARGLRRTFRIRLTLDESKGTVRATDEAATYDWSAGLGGANLEWKSLLGIVFFQYESQSSFGLGLDEQGRFTLRPDYQYTFDLNEMKSPLVETVTRSGWAWRPTVWQGPAWLRWLTE
;
A
#
# COMPACT_ATOMS: atom_id res chain seq x y z
N MET A 1 -19.77 1.53 -22.85
CA MET A 1 -19.37 1.37 -21.43
C MET A 1 -18.25 0.33 -21.24
N LEU A 2 -18.40 -0.91 -21.72
CA LEU A 2 -17.36 -1.97 -21.61
C LEU A 2 -15.97 -1.59 -22.18
N GLN A 3 -15.92 -0.92 -23.34
CA GLN A 3 -14.65 -0.46 -23.93
C GLN A 3 -13.93 0.61 -23.09
N LEU A 4 -14.70 1.48 -22.41
CA LEU A 4 -14.15 2.49 -21.52
C LEU A 4 -13.46 1.84 -20.31
N ILE A 5 -14.10 0.82 -19.73
CA ILE A 5 -13.55 0.06 -18.60
C ILE A 5 -12.29 -0.69 -19.00
N ARG A 6 -12.27 -1.32 -20.19
CA ARG A 6 -11.10 -2.07 -20.68
C ARG A 6 -9.89 -1.18 -20.97
N SER A 7 -10.13 0.07 -21.36
CA SER A 7 -9.05 1.02 -21.69
C SER A 7 -8.47 1.76 -20.48
N GLN A 8 -9.02 1.54 -19.28
CA GLN A 8 -8.67 2.24 -18.05
C GLN A 8 -8.51 1.23 -16.90
N PRO A 9 -7.36 0.55 -16.79
CA PRO A 9 -7.16 -0.52 -15.80
C PRO A 9 -7.36 -0.03 -14.36
N GLY A 10 -6.99 1.22 -14.05
CA GLY A 10 -7.22 1.81 -12.73
C GLY A 10 -8.69 1.87 -12.34
N LEU A 11 -9.59 2.22 -13.28
CA LEU A 11 -11.03 2.26 -13.01
C LEU A 11 -11.57 0.85 -12.73
N LEU A 12 -11.12 -0.16 -13.49
CA LEU A 12 -11.51 -1.56 -13.28
C LEU A 12 -11.07 -2.06 -11.90
N ILE A 13 -9.83 -1.77 -11.49
CA ILE A 13 -9.30 -2.14 -10.17
C ILE A 13 -10.14 -1.53 -9.07
N VAL A 14 -10.46 -0.23 -9.15
CA VAL A 14 -11.24 0.45 -8.10
C VAL A 14 -12.68 -0.07 -8.03
N ILE A 15 -13.33 -0.35 -9.16
CA ILE A 15 -14.65 -0.98 -9.18
C ILE A 15 -14.57 -2.38 -8.54
N GLY A 16 -13.55 -3.16 -8.89
CA GLY A 16 -13.30 -4.47 -8.30
C GLY A 16 -13.13 -4.40 -6.78
N LEU A 17 -12.36 -3.44 -6.28
CA LEU A 17 -12.19 -3.18 -4.85
C LEU A 17 -13.53 -2.84 -4.19
N LEU A 18 -14.35 -1.96 -4.77
CA LEU A 18 -15.65 -1.60 -4.19
C LEU A 18 -16.60 -2.81 -4.10
N VAL A 19 -16.72 -3.58 -5.18
CA VAL A 19 -17.59 -4.77 -5.22
C VAL A 19 -17.08 -5.83 -4.24
N GLY A 20 -15.77 -6.13 -4.27
CA GLY A 20 -15.15 -7.11 -3.38
C GLY A 20 -15.25 -6.70 -1.91
N GLY A 21 -14.95 -5.43 -1.61
CA GLY A 21 -15.05 -4.87 -0.26
C GLY A 21 -16.48 -4.90 0.28
N ALA A 22 -17.47 -4.53 -0.52
CA ALA A 22 -18.90 -4.61 -0.15
C ALA A 22 -19.35 -6.05 0.10
N PHE A 23 -18.92 -7.00 -0.74
CA PHE A 23 -19.21 -8.42 -0.58
C PHE A 23 -18.62 -8.97 0.73
N VAL A 24 -17.33 -8.70 0.99
CA VAL A 24 -16.65 -9.14 2.23
C VAL A 24 -17.33 -8.54 3.46
N CYS A 25 -17.62 -7.24 3.46
CA CYS A 25 -18.30 -6.59 4.59
C CYS A 25 -19.69 -7.20 4.85
N THR A 26 -20.44 -7.48 3.78
CA THR A 26 -21.76 -8.10 3.89
C THR A 26 -21.66 -9.51 4.45
N LEU A 27 -20.73 -10.33 3.93
CA LEU A 27 -20.54 -11.70 4.39
C LEU A 27 -20.11 -11.76 5.86
N VAL A 28 -19.10 -10.97 6.25
CA VAL A 28 -18.64 -10.88 7.65
C VAL A 28 -19.75 -10.34 8.54
N GLY A 29 -20.48 -9.31 8.10
CA GLY A 29 -21.63 -8.77 8.82
C GLY A 29 -22.72 -9.83 9.06
N LEU A 30 -23.03 -10.67 8.08
CA LEU A 30 -23.98 -11.76 8.24
C LEU A 30 -23.50 -12.82 9.24
N ILE A 31 -22.21 -13.17 9.20
CA ILE A 31 -21.60 -14.11 10.17
C ILE A 31 -21.68 -13.53 11.59
N MET A 32 -21.30 -12.26 11.76
CA MET A 32 -21.35 -11.57 13.06
C MET A 32 -22.78 -11.44 13.58
N ALA A 33 -23.74 -11.06 12.73
CA ALA A 33 -25.15 -10.97 13.10
C ALA A 33 -25.70 -12.32 13.56
N ARG A 34 -25.34 -13.41 12.87
CA ARG A 34 -25.73 -14.77 13.26
C ARG A 34 -25.12 -15.22 14.59
N ALA A 35 -23.91 -14.76 14.89
CA ALA A 35 -23.24 -15.04 16.16
C ALA A 35 -23.71 -14.11 17.31
N GLY A 36 -24.64 -13.18 17.06
CA GLY A 36 -25.04 -12.17 18.05
C GLY A 36 -23.95 -11.13 18.35
N ALA A 37 -22.90 -11.07 17.52
CA ALA A 37 -21.80 -10.12 17.66
C ALA A 37 -22.20 -8.73 17.13
N SER A 38 -21.55 -7.69 17.65
CA SER A 38 -21.79 -6.29 17.24
C SER A 38 -21.37 -6.03 15.79
N LEU A 39 -22.23 -5.38 14.99
CA LEU A 39 -21.90 -4.99 13.62
C LEU A 39 -21.07 -3.70 13.50
N ARG A 40 -20.77 -3.03 14.62
CA ARG A 40 -20.04 -1.76 14.61
C ARG A 40 -18.66 -1.84 13.93
N PRO A 41 -17.83 -2.89 14.12
CA PRO A 41 -16.55 -3.03 13.41
C PRO A 41 -16.71 -3.10 11.89
N VAL A 42 -17.74 -3.79 11.40
CA VAL A 42 -18.03 -3.89 9.97
C VAL A 42 -18.43 -2.53 9.40
N PHE A 43 -19.31 -1.79 10.08
CA PHE A 43 -19.70 -0.45 9.64
C PHE A 43 -18.55 0.55 9.66
N TRP A 44 -17.72 0.51 10.70
CA TRP A 44 -16.52 1.33 10.77
C TRP A 44 -15.55 1.03 9.62
N PHE A 45 -15.23 -0.25 9.40
CA PHE A 45 -14.35 -0.65 8.32
C PHE A 45 -14.91 -0.26 6.95
N ALA A 46 -16.21 -0.51 6.70
CA ALA A 46 -16.85 -0.15 5.45
C ALA A 46 -16.79 1.36 5.18
N GLY A 47 -17.01 2.19 6.21
CA GLY A 47 -16.90 3.64 6.06
C GLY A 47 -15.46 4.12 5.86
N PHE A 48 -14.48 3.55 6.57
CA PHE A 48 -13.05 3.86 6.35
C PHE A 48 -12.60 3.44 4.95
N PHE A 49 -13.00 2.25 4.51
CA PHE A 49 -12.74 1.74 3.18
C PHE A 49 -13.33 2.65 2.11
N ALA A 50 -14.59 3.07 2.26
CA ALA A 50 -15.24 4.01 1.35
C ALA A 50 -14.50 5.35 1.28
N LEU A 51 -14.02 5.88 2.42
CA LEU A 51 -13.24 7.12 2.45
C LEU A 51 -11.97 7.05 1.60
N ILE A 52 -11.31 5.89 1.52
CA ILE A 52 -10.08 5.69 0.72
C ILE A 52 -10.41 5.43 -0.75
N VAL A 53 -11.39 4.58 -1.03
CA VAL A 53 -11.63 4.04 -2.37
C VAL A 53 -12.47 4.98 -3.23
N LEU A 54 -13.42 5.74 -2.65
CA LEU A 54 -14.27 6.65 -3.42
C LEU A 54 -13.49 7.79 -4.12
N PRO A 55 -12.51 8.47 -3.49
CA PRO A 55 -11.70 9.47 -4.18
C PRO A 55 -10.94 8.90 -5.39
N GLN A 56 -10.44 7.67 -5.28
CA GLN A 56 -9.78 6.98 -6.40
C GLN A 56 -10.76 6.68 -7.53
N LEU A 57 -11.99 6.25 -7.19
CA LEU A 57 -13.04 6.01 -8.18
C LEU A 57 -13.36 7.29 -8.95
N LEU A 58 -13.53 8.41 -8.23
CA LEU A 58 -13.80 9.71 -8.84
C LEU A 58 -12.65 10.15 -9.75
N GLY A 59 -11.40 10.01 -9.29
CA GLY A 59 -10.21 10.36 -10.06
C GLY A 59 -10.09 9.56 -11.37
N HIS A 60 -10.19 8.23 -11.30
CA HIS A 60 -10.12 7.38 -12.49
C HIS A 60 -11.34 7.54 -13.41
N SER A 61 -12.53 7.78 -12.85
CA SER A 61 -13.72 8.07 -13.66
C SER A 61 -13.55 9.39 -14.42
N TYR A 62 -13.00 10.42 -13.77
CA TYR A 62 -12.71 11.70 -14.41
C TYR A 62 -11.69 11.56 -15.54
N GLN A 63 -10.59 10.84 -15.31
CA GLN A 63 -9.58 10.55 -16.33
C GLN A 63 -10.18 9.79 -17.52
N ALA A 64 -11.00 8.77 -17.25
CA ALA A 64 -11.68 8.00 -18.29
C ALA A 64 -12.60 8.88 -19.16
N MET A 65 -13.35 9.80 -18.54
CA MET A 65 -14.21 10.74 -19.27
C MET A 65 -13.41 11.71 -20.13
N GLN A 66 -12.27 12.22 -19.62
CA GLN A 66 -11.40 13.11 -20.40
C GLN A 66 -10.78 12.39 -21.60
N ALA A 67 -10.30 11.16 -21.41
CA ALA A 67 -9.75 10.34 -22.49
C ALA A 67 -10.80 9.99 -23.56
N ALA A 68 -12.07 9.84 -23.18
CA ALA A 68 -13.15 9.64 -24.14
C ALA A 68 -13.44 10.89 -24.98
N LYS A 69 -13.28 12.08 -24.40
CA LYS A 69 -13.52 13.36 -25.07
C LYS A 69 -12.45 13.71 -26.11
N THR A 70 -11.20 13.29 -25.89
CA THR A 70 -10.06 13.58 -26.80
C THR A 70 -9.99 12.68 -28.03
N ARG A 71 -10.76 11.58 -28.12
CA ARG A 71 -10.75 10.64 -29.26
C ARG A 71 -11.62 11.06 -30.46
N MET A 72 -11.84 12.36 -30.70
CA MET A 72 -12.57 12.78 -31.90
C MET A 72 -11.71 12.57 -33.18
N PRO A 73 -12.30 12.05 -34.27
CA PRO A 73 -11.56 11.65 -35.46
C PRO A 73 -11.21 12.89 -36.29
N GLY A 74 -9.92 13.13 -36.52
CA GLY A 74 -9.47 14.25 -37.34
C GLY A 74 -8.06 14.03 -37.86
N ASN A 75 -7.98 13.84 -39.18
CA ASN A 75 -6.82 13.99 -40.06
C ASN A 75 -5.89 12.76 -40.23
N ASP A 76 -6.36 11.80 -41.02
CA ASP A 76 -5.50 11.01 -41.91
C ASP A 76 -5.34 11.76 -43.24
N THR A 77 -4.26 12.53 -43.40
CA THR A 77 -3.82 12.96 -44.75
C THR A 77 -2.35 13.37 -44.75
N MET A 78 -1.55 12.63 -45.55
CA MET A 78 -0.19 12.96 -46.03
C MET A 78 0.94 12.93 -44.97
N GLN A 79 2.21 12.60 -45.26
CA GLN A 79 2.99 12.43 -46.49
C GLN A 79 4.24 11.59 -46.15
N ARG A 80 4.69 10.72 -47.05
CA ARG A 80 5.79 9.74 -46.84
C ARG A 80 7.19 10.38 -47.06
N PRO A 81 8.10 10.45 -46.08
CA PRO A 81 9.51 10.75 -46.31
C PRO A 81 10.28 9.47 -46.64
N GLY A 82 11.32 9.59 -47.48
CA GLY A 82 12.09 8.47 -48.02
C GLY A 82 12.86 7.67 -46.97
N SER A 83 12.83 6.33 -47.11
CA SER A 83 13.56 5.39 -46.27
C SER A 83 15.07 5.39 -46.59
N PRO A 84 15.95 5.33 -45.57
CA PRO A 84 17.35 5.00 -45.77
C PRO A 84 17.53 3.49 -46.03
N SER A 85 18.54 3.16 -46.83
CA SER A 85 18.86 1.85 -47.39
C SER A 85 19.89 1.08 -46.54
N GLY A 86 19.68 -0.24 -46.37
CA GLY A 86 20.74 -1.24 -46.11
C GLY A 86 20.65 -1.99 -44.77
N PRO A 87 20.55 -3.35 -44.76
CA PRO A 87 20.48 -4.16 -43.53
C PRO A 87 21.82 -4.60 -42.91
N ASP A 88 22.99 -4.27 -43.47
CA ASP A 88 24.27 -4.91 -43.09
C ASP A 88 25.29 -4.07 -42.29
N ASP A 89 25.00 -2.83 -41.89
CA ASP A 89 26.00 -1.94 -41.24
C ASP A 89 26.01 -1.95 -39.69
N LEU A 90 25.40 -2.93 -39.01
CA LEU A 90 25.28 -2.92 -37.54
C LEU A 90 26.42 -3.59 -36.75
N GLU A 91 27.44 -4.18 -37.38
CA GLU A 91 28.52 -4.86 -36.63
C GLU A 91 29.65 -3.92 -36.14
N ALA A 92 29.69 -2.66 -36.57
CA ALA A 92 30.77 -1.73 -36.18
C ALA A 92 30.47 -0.81 -34.98
N GLY A 93 29.28 -0.89 -34.37
CA GLY A 93 28.94 -0.10 -33.18
C GLY A 93 27.61 -0.52 -32.58
N SER A 94 27.53 -0.68 -31.26
CA SER A 94 26.25 -0.91 -30.59
C SER A 94 25.35 0.29 -30.86
N PRO A 95 24.13 0.12 -31.41
CA PRO A 95 23.22 1.24 -31.66
C PRO A 95 22.74 1.90 -30.35
N PHE A 96 23.10 1.33 -29.19
CA PHE A 96 22.86 1.92 -27.87
C PHE A 96 23.99 2.86 -27.39
N GLY A 97 25.09 2.94 -28.15
CA GLY A 97 26.29 3.68 -27.79
C GLY A 97 27.34 2.84 -27.04
N PRO A 98 28.54 3.40 -26.82
CA PRO A 98 29.67 2.68 -26.23
C PRO A 98 29.54 2.42 -24.72
N ASP A 99 28.74 3.23 -24.02
CA ASP A 99 28.62 3.18 -22.55
C ASP A 99 27.61 2.13 -22.04
N VAL A 100 27.00 1.37 -22.94
CA VAL A 100 25.94 0.43 -22.58
C VAL A 100 26.52 -0.92 -22.23
N ASP A 101 26.23 -1.37 -21.01
CA ASP A 101 26.47 -2.74 -20.62
C ASP A 101 25.57 -3.66 -21.44
N ARG A 102 26.19 -4.48 -22.30
CA ARG A 102 25.50 -5.41 -23.20
C ARG A 102 24.67 -6.44 -22.42
N GLN A 103 25.03 -6.72 -21.17
CA GLN A 103 24.27 -7.65 -20.32
C GLN A 103 22.95 -7.05 -19.83
N LEU A 104 22.80 -5.72 -19.88
CA LEU A 104 21.56 -5.02 -19.49
C LEU A 104 20.63 -4.74 -20.67
N ILE A 105 20.98 -5.20 -21.88
CA ILE A 105 20.11 -5.09 -23.06
C ILE A 105 19.08 -6.21 -23.01
N THR A 106 17.80 -5.85 -22.93
CA THR A 106 16.69 -6.80 -22.82
C THR A 106 15.79 -6.74 -24.05
N ASP A 107 15.31 -7.89 -24.53
CA ASP A 107 14.24 -7.94 -25.54
C ASP A 107 12.91 -7.55 -24.88
N VAL A 108 12.24 -6.56 -25.46
CA VAL A 108 11.03 -5.97 -24.87
C VAL A 108 9.76 -6.24 -25.65
N ARG A 109 9.80 -7.14 -26.64
CA ARG A 109 8.60 -7.51 -27.42
C ARG A 109 7.51 -8.11 -26.54
N GLU A 110 7.87 -8.99 -25.60
CA GLU A 110 6.91 -9.58 -24.66
C GLU A 110 6.40 -8.57 -23.63
N ALA A 111 7.26 -7.65 -23.16
CA ALA A 111 6.94 -6.68 -22.12
C ALA A 111 5.95 -5.59 -22.59
N TYR A 112 6.03 -5.19 -23.86
CA TYR A 112 5.15 -4.15 -24.44
C TYR A 112 4.04 -4.73 -25.32
N GLY A 113 3.92 -6.06 -25.38
CA GLY A 113 2.80 -6.77 -26.00
C GLY A 113 2.48 -6.31 -27.42
N GLU A 114 1.27 -5.80 -27.63
CA GLU A 114 0.77 -5.42 -28.95
C GLU A 114 1.57 -4.28 -29.61
N VAL A 115 2.27 -3.43 -28.85
CA VAL A 115 3.04 -2.30 -29.43
C VAL A 115 4.18 -2.77 -30.33
N PHE A 116 4.87 -3.84 -29.95
CA PHE A 116 6.03 -4.37 -30.68
C PHE A 116 5.79 -5.78 -31.24
N LYS A 117 4.53 -6.20 -31.34
CA LYS A 117 4.16 -7.54 -31.82
C LYS A 117 4.65 -7.83 -33.25
N ASN A 118 4.67 -6.80 -34.10
CA ASN A 118 5.15 -6.90 -35.47
C ASN A 118 6.60 -6.43 -35.63
N ALA A 119 7.32 -6.21 -34.52
CA ALA A 119 8.72 -5.86 -34.57
C ALA A 119 9.56 -7.12 -34.81
N THR A 120 10.42 -7.10 -35.81
CA THR A 120 11.44 -8.15 -36.03
C THR A 120 12.43 -8.18 -34.86
N GLU A 121 12.67 -7.01 -34.25
CA GLU A 121 13.52 -6.83 -33.08
C GLU A 121 13.00 -5.68 -32.23
N ALA A 122 12.98 -5.81 -30.91
CA ALA A 122 12.80 -4.66 -30.00
C ALA A 122 13.66 -4.84 -28.77
N ARG A 123 14.60 -3.93 -28.56
CA ARG A 123 15.60 -4.00 -27.49
C ARG A 123 15.58 -2.73 -26.66
N PHE A 124 15.75 -2.90 -25.35
CA PHE A 124 15.78 -1.83 -24.37
C PHE A 124 17.08 -1.90 -23.57
N ALA A 125 17.71 -0.75 -23.36
CA ALA A 125 18.92 -0.61 -22.57
C ALA A 125 18.76 0.49 -21.51
N ILE A 126 19.27 0.22 -20.32
CA ILE A 126 19.41 1.20 -19.23
C ILE A 126 20.89 1.60 -19.16
N LEU A 127 21.15 2.90 -19.11
CA LEU A 127 22.52 3.44 -19.05
C LEU A 127 22.90 3.83 -17.61
N PRO A 128 24.20 3.97 -17.28
CA PRO A 128 24.65 4.27 -15.92
C PRO A 128 24.05 5.55 -15.30
N GLY A 129 23.64 6.52 -16.12
CA GLY A 129 22.99 7.76 -15.68
C GLY A 129 21.47 7.66 -15.44
N GLY A 130 20.87 6.48 -15.60
CA GLY A 130 19.41 6.27 -15.56
C GLY A 130 18.70 6.64 -16.86
N ASP A 131 19.43 7.13 -17.87
CA ASP A 131 18.92 7.28 -19.25
C ASP A 131 18.51 5.91 -19.80
N THR A 132 17.56 5.90 -20.72
CA THR A 132 17.10 4.67 -21.35
C THR A 132 17.00 4.85 -22.85
N VAL A 133 17.27 3.76 -23.59
CA VAL A 133 17.14 3.71 -25.04
C VAL A 133 16.38 2.46 -25.41
N LEU A 134 15.31 2.61 -26.19
CA LEU A 134 14.56 1.54 -26.80
C LEU A 134 14.65 1.67 -28.31
N LEU A 135 15.08 0.61 -28.98
CA LEU A 135 15.11 0.53 -30.44
C LEU A 135 14.29 -0.66 -30.89
N ALA A 136 13.35 -0.43 -31.81
CA ALA A 136 12.57 -1.47 -32.44
C ALA A 136 12.67 -1.39 -33.96
N ARG A 137 12.73 -2.53 -34.62
CA ARG A 137 12.78 -2.67 -36.08
C ARG A 137 11.54 -3.39 -36.57
N PHE A 138 11.01 -2.93 -37.69
CA PHE A 138 9.80 -3.42 -38.35
C PHE A 138 10.10 -3.76 -39.81
N ASP A 139 9.11 -4.33 -40.50
CA ASP A 139 9.23 -4.68 -41.92
C ASP A 139 9.28 -3.42 -42.80
N ASP A 140 8.55 -2.37 -42.42
CA ASP A 140 8.48 -1.11 -43.16
C ASP A 140 8.21 0.11 -42.26
N PHE A 141 8.22 1.30 -42.86
CA PHE A 141 7.94 2.56 -42.16
C PHE A 141 6.51 2.64 -41.60
N PRO A 142 5.44 2.29 -42.35
CA PRO A 142 4.08 2.27 -41.81
C PRO A 142 3.93 1.44 -40.53
N ALA A 143 4.58 0.28 -40.43
CA ALA A 143 4.57 -0.54 -39.22
C ALA A 143 5.30 0.15 -38.05
N ALA A 144 6.44 0.78 -38.30
CA ALA A 144 7.17 1.55 -37.28
C ALA A 144 6.38 2.77 -36.79
N GLU A 145 5.69 3.48 -37.69
CA GLU A 145 4.85 4.63 -37.37
C GLU A 145 3.61 4.21 -36.56
N ALA A 146 2.95 3.11 -36.93
CA ALA A 146 1.84 2.57 -36.15
C ALA A 146 2.28 2.20 -34.72
N ALA A 147 3.44 1.55 -34.58
CA ALA A 147 4.01 1.23 -33.29
C ALA A 147 4.39 2.48 -32.48
N TRP A 148 4.85 3.55 -33.13
CA TRP A 148 5.12 4.83 -32.47
C TRP A 148 3.85 5.45 -31.87
N ILE A 149 2.74 5.45 -32.62
CA ILE A 149 1.44 5.95 -32.12
C ILE A 149 0.97 5.11 -30.93
N ASP A 150 1.06 3.79 -31.04
CA ASP A 150 0.63 2.89 -29.98
C ASP A 150 1.54 3.00 -28.75
N TYR A 151 2.85 3.19 -28.93
CA TYR A 151 3.78 3.46 -27.85
C TYR A 151 3.41 4.74 -27.10
N LEU A 152 3.21 5.87 -27.80
CA LEU A 152 2.82 7.13 -27.17
C LEU A 152 1.52 7.01 -26.37
N ARG A 153 0.58 6.19 -26.85
CA ARG A 153 -0.69 5.92 -26.17
C ARG A 153 -0.49 5.06 -24.92
N VAL A 154 0.26 3.96 -25.03
CA VAL A 154 0.50 3.02 -23.92
C VAL A 154 1.37 3.67 -22.84
N ALA A 155 2.37 4.46 -23.23
CA ALA A 155 3.22 5.22 -22.32
C ALA A 155 2.53 6.46 -21.72
N GLY A 156 1.33 6.82 -22.21
CA GLY A 156 0.56 8.00 -21.76
C GLY A 156 1.19 9.34 -22.16
N TRP A 157 2.15 9.35 -23.08
CA TRP A 157 2.86 10.57 -23.50
C TRP A 157 1.94 11.51 -24.29
N ASN A 158 0.93 10.97 -24.97
CA ASN A 158 -0.09 11.76 -25.65
C ASN A 158 -1.02 12.55 -24.72
N GLN A 159 -0.96 12.32 -23.40
CA GLN A 159 -1.72 13.09 -22.39
C GLN A 159 -0.90 14.22 -21.78
N LEU A 160 0.39 14.27 -22.07
CA LEU A 160 1.33 15.25 -21.56
C LEU A 160 1.49 16.38 -22.58
N PRO A 161 1.87 17.60 -22.14
CA PRO A 161 2.24 18.66 -23.05
C PRO A 161 3.58 18.29 -23.72
N GLY A 162 3.49 17.71 -24.92
CA GLY A 162 4.63 17.38 -25.76
C GLY A 162 4.58 18.11 -27.11
N GLU A 163 5.72 18.17 -27.77
CA GLU A 163 5.89 18.81 -29.07
C GLU A 163 6.39 17.80 -30.07
N GLY A 164 5.90 17.86 -31.32
CA GLY A 164 6.40 17.00 -32.39
C GLY A 164 5.33 16.27 -33.18
N ASP A 165 5.78 15.35 -34.02
CA ASP A 165 5.00 14.43 -34.84
C ASP A 165 5.86 13.20 -35.20
N SER A 166 5.35 12.26 -35.98
CA SER A 166 6.08 11.03 -36.34
C SER A 166 7.34 11.31 -37.18
N HIS A 167 7.39 12.40 -37.95
CA HIS A 167 8.49 12.70 -38.88
C HIS A 167 9.64 13.46 -38.23
N ARG A 168 9.34 14.37 -37.29
CA ARG A 168 10.36 15.10 -36.52
C ARG A 168 10.57 14.52 -35.12
N GLY A 169 9.83 13.48 -34.76
CA GLY A 169 9.77 12.86 -33.45
C GLY A 169 8.96 13.70 -32.47
N TYR A 170 8.58 13.08 -31.35
CA TYR A 170 7.75 13.67 -30.31
C TYR A 170 8.52 13.72 -29.00
N ALA A 171 8.71 14.94 -28.47
CA ALA A 171 9.42 15.19 -27.23
C ALA A 171 8.47 15.61 -26.11
N VAL A 172 8.67 15.08 -24.92
CA VAL A 172 7.79 15.31 -23.78
C VAL A 172 8.57 15.33 -22.47
N THR A 173 8.10 16.10 -21.48
CA THR A 173 8.62 16.06 -20.12
C THR A 173 7.72 15.17 -19.27
N ARG A 174 8.29 14.11 -18.69
CA ARG A 174 7.54 13.13 -17.90
C ARG A 174 7.26 13.67 -16.49
N PRO A 175 6.29 13.11 -15.74
CA PRO A 175 6.03 13.50 -14.35
C PRO A 175 7.24 13.35 -13.41
N THR A 176 8.16 12.46 -13.75
CA THR A 176 9.46 12.24 -13.09
C THR A 176 10.45 13.39 -13.29
N GLY A 177 10.15 14.34 -14.18
CA GLY A 177 10.95 15.53 -14.46
C GLY A 177 11.94 15.37 -15.61
N ASP A 178 12.18 14.15 -16.07
CA ASP A 178 13.09 13.88 -17.18
C ASP A 178 12.40 14.03 -18.54
N ARG A 179 13.23 14.13 -19.58
CA ARG A 179 12.81 14.27 -20.98
C ARG A 179 12.75 12.92 -21.67
N ALA A 180 11.79 12.82 -22.58
CA ALA A 180 11.52 11.65 -23.38
C ALA A 180 11.33 12.07 -24.84
N TYR A 181 11.89 11.32 -25.78
CA TYR A 181 11.79 11.56 -27.22
C TYR A 181 11.55 10.26 -27.97
N ALA A 182 10.52 10.21 -28.81
CA ALA A 182 10.23 9.06 -29.67
C ALA A 182 10.23 9.48 -31.14
N LEU A 183 10.90 8.72 -32.00
CA LEU A 183 11.00 8.98 -33.43
C LEU A 183 10.83 7.69 -34.23
N ALA A 184 9.94 7.70 -35.22
CA ALA A 184 9.90 6.68 -36.27
C ALA A 184 10.77 7.14 -37.45
N PHE A 185 11.70 6.30 -37.90
CA PHE A 185 12.63 6.64 -38.99
C PHE A 185 12.96 5.38 -39.81
N GLY A 186 12.74 5.43 -41.13
CA GLY A 186 12.82 4.22 -41.96
C GLY A 186 11.91 3.11 -41.41
N ASN A 187 12.41 1.89 -41.29
CA ASN A 187 11.68 0.80 -40.66
C ASN A 187 11.97 0.65 -39.15
N GLN A 188 12.41 1.71 -38.47
CA GLN A 188 12.79 1.68 -37.06
C GLN A 188 12.01 2.68 -36.22
N LEU A 189 11.86 2.35 -34.94
CA LEU A 189 11.34 3.23 -33.89
C LEU A 189 12.40 3.32 -32.80
N GLY A 190 12.85 4.54 -32.54
CA GLY A 190 13.73 4.84 -31.42
C GLY A 190 13.03 5.67 -30.35
N ILE A 191 13.26 5.31 -29.10
CA ILE A 191 12.77 6.04 -27.93
C ILE A 191 13.94 6.26 -26.99
N TRP A 192 14.18 7.52 -26.64
CA TRP A 192 15.29 7.93 -25.77
C TRP A 192 14.73 8.71 -24.59
N THR A 193 15.24 8.43 -23.39
CA THR A 193 14.98 9.24 -22.20
C THR A 193 16.28 9.78 -21.64
N GLY A 194 16.24 10.98 -21.07
CA GLY A 194 17.38 11.59 -20.41
C GLY A 194 16.98 12.80 -19.59
N GLN A 195 17.90 13.34 -18.78
CA GLN A 195 17.60 14.48 -17.90
C GLN A 195 17.11 15.71 -18.67
N ASP A 196 17.63 15.94 -19.87
CA ASP A 196 17.29 17.06 -20.73
C ASP A 196 17.42 16.71 -22.23
N ASP A 197 17.13 17.68 -23.10
CA ASP A 197 17.27 17.51 -24.55
C ASP A 197 18.73 17.29 -24.97
N ALA A 198 19.70 17.82 -24.23
CA ALA A 198 21.12 17.64 -24.52
C ALA A 198 21.53 16.18 -24.37
N ALA A 199 21.12 15.55 -23.26
CA ALA A 199 21.34 14.15 -22.97
C ALA A 199 20.73 13.28 -24.07
N ILE A 200 19.46 13.53 -24.44
CA ILE A 200 18.78 12.80 -25.53
C ILE A 200 19.57 12.93 -26.84
N ARG A 201 19.96 14.14 -27.24
CA ARG A 201 20.73 14.35 -28.49
C ARG A 201 22.07 13.63 -28.45
N ALA A 202 22.77 13.66 -27.31
CA ALA A 202 24.04 12.95 -27.14
C ALA A 202 23.84 11.43 -27.31
N ARG A 203 22.75 10.88 -26.77
CA ARG A 203 22.42 9.44 -26.92
C ARG A 203 22.07 9.07 -28.36
N ILE A 204 21.26 9.87 -29.05
CA ILE A 204 20.91 9.61 -30.45
C ILE A 204 22.19 9.57 -31.30
N ARG A 205 23.11 10.54 -31.11
CA ARG A 205 24.39 10.58 -31.83
C ARG A 205 25.33 9.43 -31.45
N ALA A 206 25.39 9.06 -30.17
CA ALA A 206 26.20 7.94 -29.71
C ALA A 206 25.75 6.59 -30.30
N GLY A 207 24.45 6.45 -30.59
CA GLY A 207 23.89 5.32 -31.32
C GLY A 207 24.07 5.37 -32.84
N GLY A 208 24.72 6.42 -33.38
CA GLY A 208 24.94 6.60 -34.82
C GLY A 208 23.71 7.10 -35.58
N PHE A 209 22.68 7.61 -34.89
CA PHE A 209 21.46 8.08 -35.53
C PHE A 209 21.52 9.58 -35.84
N GLU A 210 20.92 9.96 -36.98
CA GLU A 210 20.74 11.37 -37.34
C GLU A 210 19.51 11.96 -36.63
N ILE A 211 19.67 13.18 -36.12
CA ILE A 211 18.57 13.92 -35.49
C ILE A 211 17.90 14.77 -36.57
N PRO A 212 16.58 14.64 -36.81
CA PRO A 212 15.89 15.47 -37.78
C PRO A 212 16.15 16.96 -37.53
N ALA A 213 16.39 17.74 -38.59
CA ALA A 213 16.72 19.16 -38.46
C ALA A 213 15.64 19.97 -37.72
N ARG A 214 14.39 19.52 -37.76
CA ARG A 214 13.23 20.12 -37.08
C ARG A 214 12.81 19.37 -35.80
N ALA A 215 13.67 18.52 -35.25
CA ALA A 215 13.37 17.79 -34.02
C ALA A 215 13.08 18.78 -32.88
N PRO A 216 12.01 18.56 -32.08
CA PRO A 216 11.62 19.38 -30.92
C PRO A 216 12.54 19.10 -29.70
N LEU A 217 13.84 19.11 -29.95
CA LEU A 217 14.90 19.08 -28.96
C LEU A 217 15.59 20.44 -29.03
N ALA A 218 15.92 21.10 -27.93
CA ALA A 218 16.66 22.36 -27.99
C ALA A 218 18.14 22.11 -28.44
N HIS A 219 18.67 22.93 -29.35
CA HIS A 219 20.11 22.92 -29.68
C HIS A 219 20.81 23.76 -28.60
N ASN A 220 21.55 23.11 -27.69
CA ASN A 220 22.21 23.77 -26.55
C ASN A 220 22.88 25.10 -26.93
N GLY A 221 22.53 26.18 -26.24
CA GLY A 221 23.32 27.42 -26.26
C GLY A 221 22.53 28.72 -26.09
N ALA A 222 21.29 28.79 -26.59
CA ALA A 222 20.40 29.90 -26.26
C ALA A 222 19.51 29.45 -25.12
N GLY A 223 19.91 29.76 -23.89
CA GLY A 223 19.07 29.65 -22.71
C GLY A 223 17.82 30.49 -22.88
N ASN A 224 16.83 29.95 -23.56
CA ASN A 224 15.47 30.31 -23.32
C ASN A 224 15.01 29.40 -22.18
N GLU A 225 15.22 29.87 -20.96
CA GLU A 225 14.39 29.60 -19.78
C GLU A 225 12.90 29.98 -19.99
N SER A 226 12.42 29.93 -21.24
CA SER A 226 11.02 30.10 -21.62
C SER A 226 10.32 28.76 -21.80
N GLY A 227 10.92 27.66 -21.36
CA GLY A 227 10.11 26.69 -20.63
C GLY A 227 9.64 27.40 -19.37
N SER A 228 8.66 28.31 -19.50
CA SER A 228 8.03 29.00 -18.37
C SER A 228 7.90 27.94 -17.30
N PRO A 229 8.64 28.01 -16.17
CA PRO A 229 8.57 26.98 -15.16
C PRO A 229 7.10 26.82 -14.95
N VAL A 230 6.53 25.64 -15.32
CA VAL A 230 5.08 25.45 -15.34
C VAL A 230 4.65 26.04 -14.04
N SER A 231 4.04 27.23 -14.09
CA SER A 231 4.00 28.09 -12.92
C SER A 231 3.00 27.37 -12.09
N LYS A 232 3.51 26.51 -11.20
CA LYS A 232 2.72 25.78 -10.23
C LYS A 232 2.26 26.93 -9.39
N SER A 233 1.12 27.48 -9.78
CA SER A 233 0.52 28.64 -9.16
C SER A 233 0.65 28.37 -7.68
N PRO A 234 1.44 29.16 -6.94
CA PRO A 234 1.76 28.82 -5.54
C PRO A 234 0.47 28.65 -4.76
N LEU A 235 -0.58 29.37 -5.16
CA LEU A 235 -1.95 29.18 -4.72
C LEU A 235 -2.53 27.79 -5.03
N ARG A 236 -2.44 27.26 -6.27
CA ARG A 236 -2.91 25.90 -6.60
C ARG A 236 -2.17 24.84 -5.78
N PHE A 237 -0.86 24.97 -5.62
CA PHE A 237 -0.07 24.05 -4.81
C PHE A 237 -0.46 24.14 -3.32
N ALA A 238 -0.60 25.35 -2.79
CA ALA A 238 -1.03 25.57 -1.41
C ALA A 238 -2.44 25.03 -1.16
N LEU A 239 -3.39 25.25 -2.07
CA LEU A 239 -4.76 24.74 -1.98
C LEU A 239 -4.80 23.21 -2.05
N LEU A 240 -4.02 22.59 -2.94
CA LEU A 240 -3.92 21.14 -3.03
C LEU A 240 -3.32 20.53 -1.76
N THR A 241 -2.25 21.14 -1.25
CA THR A 241 -1.61 20.72 0.00
C THR A 241 -2.57 20.86 1.17
N ALA A 242 -3.25 22.00 1.31
CA ALA A 242 -4.25 22.23 2.34
C ALA A 242 -5.42 21.23 2.25
N GLY A 243 -5.92 20.96 1.03
CA GLY A 243 -6.96 19.97 0.79
C GLY A 243 -6.54 18.56 1.23
N ILE A 244 -5.33 18.13 0.88
CA ILE A 244 -4.77 16.84 1.31
C ILE A 244 -4.61 16.79 2.83
N SER A 245 -4.09 17.85 3.46
CA SER A 245 -3.92 17.91 4.92
C SER A 245 -5.26 17.83 5.66
N VAL A 246 -6.28 18.55 5.20
CA VAL A 246 -7.63 18.51 5.77
C VAL A 246 -8.24 17.11 5.62
N TYR A 247 -8.12 16.51 4.44
CA TYR A 247 -8.61 15.15 4.19
C TYR A 247 -7.88 14.11 5.08
N ALA A 248 -6.55 14.19 5.18
CA ALA A 248 -5.76 13.31 6.04
C ALA A 248 -6.13 13.48 7.52
N PHE A 249 -6.38 14.72 7.97
CA PHE A 249 -6.87 15.00 9.32
C PHE A 249 -8.21 14.32 9.59
N PHE A 250 -9.18 14.42 8.67
CA PHE A 250 -10.46 13.72 8.80
C PHE A 250 -10.34 12.20 8.75
N LEU A 251 -9.43 11.65 7.93
CA LEU A 251 -9.13 10.22 7.93
C LEU A 251 -8.61 9.75 9.28
N VAL A 252 -7.66 10.50 9.88
CA VAL A 252 -7.11 10.21 11.19
C VAL A 252 -8.21 10.28 12.26
N LEU A 253 -9.03 11.34 12.26
CA LEU A 253 -10.15 11.46 13.17
C LEU A 253 -11.13 10.29 13.03
N TYR A 254 -11.53 9.96 11.80
CA TYR A 254 -12.45 8.86 11.52
C TYR A 254 -11.88 7.53 12.00
N PHE A 255 -10.59 7.28 11.77
CA PHE A 255 -9.92 6.07 12.19
C PHE A 255 -9.96 5.95 13.72
N PHE A 256 -9.46 6.93 14.48
CA PHE A 256 -9.37 6.83 15.93
C PHE A 256 -10.74 6.83 16.62
N LYS A 257 -11.63 7.75 16.24
CA LYS A 257 -12.99 7.82 16.81
C LYS A 257 -13.81 6.59 16.46
N GLY A 258 -13.79 6.23 15.18
CA GLY A 258 -14.54 5.12 14.66
C GLY A 258 -14.04 3.79 15.23
N ALA A 259 -12.73 3.61 15.39
CA ALA A 259 -12.19 2.40 15.97
C ALA A 259 -12.55 2.27 17.45
N ALA A 260 -12.47 3.37 18.22
CA ALA A 260 -12.87 3.39 19.62
C ALA A 260 -14.35 3.06 19.80
N TRP A 261 -15.20 3.66 18.97
CA TRP A 261 -16.63 3.36 18.93
C TRP A 261 -16.90 1.89 18.56
N ALA A 262 -16.23 1.38 17.54
CA ALA A 262 -16.42 0.02 17.04
C ALA A 262 -16.08 -1.04 18.08
N GLY A 263 -15.09 -0.78 18.93
CA GLY A 263 -14.61 -1.74 19.93
C GLY A 263 -15.23 -1.55 21.31
N SER A 264 -16.06 -0.53 21.49
CA SER A 264 -16.71 -0.25 22.76
C SER A 264 -17.92 -1.17 22.97
N SER A 265 -18.04 -1.70 24.19
CA SER A 265 -19.20 -2.48 24.64
C SER A 265 -19.95 -1.68 25.70
N PRO A 266 -21.23 -1.31 25.47
CA PRO A 266 -21.99 -0.58 26.48
C PRO A 266 -22.24 -1.44 27.71
N ALA A 267 -22.51 -0.80 28.84
CA ALA A 267 -23.04 -1.47 30.03
C ALA A 267 -24.31 -2.25 29.67
N ARG A 268 -24.55 -3.36 30.37
CA ARG A 268 -25.79 -4.13 30.16
C ARG A 268 -27.01 -3.26 30.52
N PRO A 269 -28.03 -3.19 29.65
CA PRO A 269 -29.24 -2.43 29.93
C PRO A 269 -29.89 -2.87 31.24
N GLY A 270 -30.33 -1.91 32.06
CA GLY A 270 -31.03 -2.18 33.32
C GLY A 270 -30.13 -2.55 34.51
N ILE A 271 -28.80 -2.58 34.35
CA ILE A 271 -27.87 -2.80 35.46
C ILE A 271 -27.36 -1.45 35.97
N VAL A 272 -27.54 -1.20 37.27
CA VAL A 272 -26.97 -0.03 37.94
C VAL A 272 -25.45 -0.22 38.10
N PRO A 273 -24.61 0.77 37.73
CA PRO A 273 -23.17 0.68 37.91
C PRO A 273 -22.82 0.46 39.38
N VAL A 274 -22.03 -0.57 39.65
CA VAL A 274 -21.44 -0.79 40.99
C VAL A 274 -20.32 0.22 41.27
N SER A 275 -19.91 0.35 42.54
CA SER A 275 -18.76 1.19 42.89
C SER A 275 -17.47 0.73 42.22
N SER A 276 -16.51 1.63 42.02
CA SER A 276 -15.20 1.30 41.45
C SER A 276 -14.48 0.18 42.24
N ASN A 277 -14.59 0.20 43.57
CA ASN A 277 -14.01 -0.82 44.45
C ASN A 277 -14.67 -2.19 44.29
N GLU A 278 -15.99 -2.21 44.10
CA GLU A 278 -16.70 -3.47 43.86
C GLU A 278 -16.37 -4.04 42.47
N LEU A 279 -16.27 -3.20 41.45
CA LEU A 279 -15.80 -3.61 40.13
C LEU A 279 -14.36 -4.16 40.19
N ALA A 280 -13.47 -3.50 40.94
CA ALA A 280 -12.11 -3.97 41.15
C ALA A 280 -12.06 -5.38 41.76
N SER A 281 -12.85 -5.62 42.81
CA SER A 281 -12.97 -6.93 43.45
C SER A 281 -13.44 -8.01 42.47
N ARG A 282 -14.45 -7.70 41.64
CA ARG A 282 -14.95 -8.61 40.59
C ARG A 282 -13.93 -8.87 39.47
N LEU A 283 -13.11 -7.88 39.13
CA LEU A 283 -12.02 -8.06 38.17
C LEU A 283 -10.93 -8.96 38.75
N GLU A 284 -10.60 -8.83 40.04
CA GLU A 284 -9.63 -9.67 40.72
C GLU A 284 -10.12 -11.11 40.92
N SER A 285 -11.43 -11.34 41.09
CA SER A 285 -12.00 -12.68 41.18
C SER A 285 -11.86 -13.51 39.89
N ILE A 286 -11.54 -12.88 38.75
CA ILE A 286 -11.17 -13.58 37.51
C ILE A 286 -9.94 -14.47 37.74
N ASN A 287 -9.08 -14.14 38.72
CA ASN A 287 -7.91 -14.94 39.06
C ASN A 287 -8.24 -16.33 39.61
N GLU A 288 -9.46 -16.53 40.11
CA GLU A 288 -9.96 -17.82 40.61
C GLU A 288 -10.42 -18.74 39.47
N LEU A 289 -10.61 -18.18 38.26
CA LEU A 289 -10.96 -18.94 37.07
C LEU A 289 -9.71 -19.61 36.47
N ASP A 290 -9.92 -20.72 35.77
CA ASP A 290 -8.90 -21.38 34.96
C ASP A 290 -8.69 -20.61 33.65
N VAL A 291 -8.03 -19.46 33.76
CA VAL A 291 -7.72 -18.56 32.64
C VAL A 291 -6.21 -18.33 32.52
N PRO A 292 -5.69 -18.12 31.30
CA PRO A 292 -4.25 -18.04 31.06
C PRO A 292 -3.62 -16.69 31.48
N PHE A 293 -4.37 -15.83 32.17
CA PHE A 293 -3.92 -14.52 32.62
C PHE A 293 -4.29 -14.27 34.09
N ARG A 294 -3.69 -13.23 34.66
CA ARG A 294 -3.97 -12.75 36.01
C ARG A 294 -4.25 -11.25 35.95
N VAL A 295 -5.25 -10.81 36.68
CA VAL A 295 -5.56 -9.41 36.94
C VAL A 295 -4.86 -8.98 38.21
N GLU A 296 -4.02 -7.97 38.12
CA GLU A 296 -3.27 -7.38 39.23
C GLU A 296 -3.51 -5.87 39.31
N ARG A 297 -3.28 -5.29 40.49
CA ARG A 297 -3.37 -3.84 40.66
C ARG A 297 -2.23 -3.14 39.93
N GLY A 298 -2.55 -2.05 39.25
CA GLY A 298 -1.58 -1.21 38.54
C GLY A 298 -0.88 -0.23 39.48
N ALA A 299 -0.01 0.60 38.88
CA ALA A 299 0.74 1.62 39.62
C ALA A 299 -0.14 2.75 40.19
N ARG A 300 -1.31 2.98 39.58
CA ARG A 300 -2.28 4.00 40.02
C ARG A 300 -3.48 3.33 40.70
N PRO A 301 -4.15 4.02 41.64
CA PRO A 301 -5.25 3.44 42.42
C PRO A 301 -6.47 3.05 41.56
N ASP A 302 -6.66 3.71 40.41
CA ASP A 302 -7.72 3.48 39.43
C ASP A 302 -7.30 2.52 38.30
N GLN A 303 -6.15 1.86 38.43
CA GLN A 303 -5.54 1.06 37.38
C GLN A 303 -5.44 -0.41 37.76
N TRP A 304 -5.78 -1.28 36.80
CA TRP A 304 -5.56 -2.73 36.88
C TRP A 304 -4.84 -3.20 35.61
N ILE A 305 -4.14 -4.31 35.70
CA ILE A 305 -3.38 -4.90 34.60
C ILE A 305 -3.77 -6.36 34.50
N ALA A 306 -4.32 -6.76 33.37
CA ALA A 306 -4.47 -8.17 33.03
C ALA A 306 -3.22 -8.62 32.27
N ARG A 307 -2.37 -9.44 32.88
CA ARG A 307 -1.12 -9.96 32.29
C ARG A 307 -1.19 -11.47 32.14
N TRP A 308 -0.61 -12.01 31.07
CA TRP A 308 -0.44 -13.45 30.92
C TRP A 308 0.31 -14.09 32.11
N ARG A 309 -0.09 -15.31 32.51
CA ARG A 309 0.55 -16.08 33.58
C ARG A 309 1.85 -16.71 33.06
N ASN A 310 2.92 -15.92 32.98
CA ASN A 310 4.25 -16.37 32.55
C ASN A 310 5.06 -17.08 33.66
N GLU A 311 4.48 -17.30 34.84
CA GLU A 311 5.17 -17.87 36.02
C GLU A 311 4.63 -19.26 36.40
N ASP A 312 3.50 -19.65 35.85
CA ASP A 312 2.85 -20.93 36.13
C ASP A 312 3.33 -21.97 35.12
N ALA A 313 3.95 -23.05 35.62
CA ALA A 313 4.60 -24.08 34.79
C ALA A 313 3.64 -24.64 33.73
N HIS A 314 2.35 -24.79 34.05
CA HIS A 314 1.33 -25.25 33.11
C HIS A 314 1.22 -24.35 31.88
N TRP A 315 1.34 -23.02 32.06
CA TRP A 315 1.22 -22.01 31.01
C TRP A 315 2.57 -21.62 30.39
N VAL A 316 3.68 -21.79 31.12
CA VAL A 316 5.05 -21.55 30.65
C VAL A 316 5.55 -22.65 29.74
N ASP A 317 5.31 -23.92 30.09
CA ASP A 317 5.66 -25.05 29.23
C ASP A 317 4.84 -24.97 27.93
N LEU A 318 3.59 -24.51 28.04
CA LEU A 318 2.75 -24.15 26.91
C LEU A 318 3.40 -23.06 26.04
N ALA A 319 3.79 -21.93 26.63
CA ALA A 319 4.34 -20.80 25.88
C ALA A 319 5.70 -21.12 25.24
N ARG A 320 6.57 -21.84 25.96
CA ARG A 320 7.92 -22.22 25.53
C ARG A 320 7.90 -23.30 24.45
N ALA A 321 7.09 -24.35 24.62
CA ALA A 321 6.93 -25.41 23.61
C ALA A 321 6.33 -24.87 22.29
N ARG A 322 5.68 -23.69 22.33
CA ARG A 322 4.91 -23.11 21.22
C ARG A 322 5.56 -21.87 20.59
N GLY A 323 6.79 -21.52 20.99
CA GLY A 323 7.61 -20.49 20.34
C GLY A 323 7.09 -19.05 20.42
N LEU A 324 6.26 -18.74 21.43
CA LEU A 324 5.59 -17.44 21.61
C LEU A 324 6.59 -16.29 21.82
N ARG A 325 6.96 -15.52 20.80
CA ARG A 325 7.99 -14.44 20.96
C ARG A 325 7.47 -13.15 21.59
N ARG A 326 6.18 -13.08 21.94
CA ARG A 326 5.53 -11.87 22.48
C ARG A 326 4.65 -12.21 23.66
N THR A 327 4.61 -11.31 24.64
CA THR A 327 3.67 -11.36 25.77
C THR A 327 2.74 -10.15 25.72
N PHE A 328 1.51 -10.34 26.16
CA PHE A 328 0.46 -9.32 26.11
C PHE A 328 0.01 -8.94 27.52
N ARG A 329 -0.35 -7.68 27.68
CA ARG A 329 -1.10 -7.21 28.85
C ARG A 329 -2.15 -6.19 28.43
N ILE A 330 -3.24 -6.16 29.17
CA ILE A 330 -4.31 -5.18 29.00
C ILE A 330 -4.31 -4.29 30.23
N ARG A 331 -4.07 -3.00 30.01
CA ARG A 331 -4.16 -1.98 31.06
C ARG A 331 -5.59 -1.48 31.14
N LEU A 332 -6.19 -1.60 32.31
CA LEU A 332 -7.53 -1.14 32.62
C LEU A 332 -7.44 0.11 33.49
N THR A 333 -8.23 1.13 33.17
CA THR A 333 -8.35 2.35 33.97
C THR A 333 -9.82 2.65 34.20
N LEU A 334 -10.24 2.64 35.47
CA LEU A 334 -11.63 2.82 35.89
C LEU A 334 -11.93 4.30 36.04
N ASP A 335 -12.96 4.78 35.36
CA ASP A 335 -13.50 6.13 35.51
C ASP A 335 -14.92 6.07 36.04
N GLU A 336 -15.00 6.20 37.36
CA GLU A 336 -16.25 6.12 38.12
C GLU A 336 -17.23 7.23 37.76
N SER A 337 -16.73 8.43 37.45
CA SER A 337 -17.57 9.56 37.05
C SER A 337 -18.36 9.29 35.76
N LYS A 338 -17.78 8.48 34.86
CA LYS A 338 -18.39 8.09 33.58
C LYS A 338 -18.92 6.65 33.58
N GLY A 339 -18.76 5.89 34.67
CA GLY A 339 -19.04 4.44 34.69
C GLY A 339 -18.37 3.70 33.54
N THR A 340 -17.13 4.05 33.19
CA THR A 340 -16.43 3.53 32.01
C THR A 340 -15.06 2.97 32.38
N VAL A 341 -14.73 1.78 31.87
CA VAL A 341 -13.40 1.19 31.92
C VAL A 341 -12.70 1.44 30.60
N ARG A 342 -11.56 2.15 30.65
CA ARG A 342 -10.69 2.34 29.49
C ARG A 342 -9.66 1.23 29.46
N ALA A 343 -9.63 0.47 28.37
CA ALA A 343 -8.69 -0.61 28.15
C ALA A 343 -7.63 -0.20 27.12
N THR A 344 -6.37 -0.50 27.39
CA THR A 344 -5.25 -0.27 26.47
C THR A 344 -4.46 -1.57 26.31
N ASP A 345 -4.33 -2.04 25.08
CA ASP A 345 -3.58 -3.25 24.77
C ASP A 345 -2.08 -2.91 24.65
N GLU A 346 -1.24 -3.68 25.36
CA GLU A 346 0.21 -3.50 25.36
C GLU A 346 0.87 -4.85 25.08
N ALA A 347 1.91 -4.84 24.25
CA ALA A 347 2.70 -6.01 23.93
C ALA A 347 4.17 -5.76 24.25
N ALA A 348 4.87 -6.79 24.71
CA ALA A 348 6.32 -6.80 24.81
C ALA A 348 6.86 -7.98 24.01
N THR A 349 7.99 -7.80 23.34
CA THR A 349 8.70 -8.92 22.73
C THR A 349 9.50 -9.59 23.83
N TYR A 350 9.35 -10.91 23.96
CA TYR A 350 10.04 -11.71 24.97
C TYR A 350 10.98 -12.68 24.25
N ASP A 351 12.27 -12.55 24.56
CA ASP A 351 13.28 -13.48 24.06
C ASP A 351 13.48 -14.61 25.07
N TRP A 352 12.90 -15.77 24.77
CA TRP A 352 13.00 -16.97 25.61
C TRP A 352 14.38 -17.63 25.60
N SER A 353 15.34 -17.12 24.83
CA SER A 353 16.71 -17.64 24.79
C SER A 353 17.57 -17.21 25.99
N ALA A 354 17.15 -16.20 26.75
CA ALA A 354 17.77 -15.82 28.01
C ALA A 354 17.27 -16.77 29.13
N GLY A 355 18.17 -17.58 29.70
CA GLY A 355 17.86 -18.47 30.82
C GLY A 355 17.39 -17.77 32.10
N LEU A 356 17.34 -18.50 33.22
CA LEU A 356 16.78 -18.15 34.55
C LEU A 356 17.19 -16.80 35.20
N GLY A 357 17.96 -15.94 34.52
CA GLY A 357 18.32 -14.60 34.98
C GLY A 357 18.15 -13.54 33.89
N GLY A 358 16.99 -12.89 33.88
CA GLY A 358 16.84 -11.52 33.37
C GLY A 358 16.64 -11.33 31.86
N ALA A 359 15.45 -11.65 31.35
CA ALA A 359 14.98 -11.06 30.10
C ALA A 359 14.54 -9.60 30.36
N ASN A 360 15.19 -8.62 29.72
CA ASN A 360 14.76 -7.24 29.75
C ASN A 360 13.45 -7.08 28.95
N LEU A 361 12.35 -6.83 29.65
CA LEU A 361 11.01 -6.66 29.09
C LEU A 361 10.72 -5.18 28.84
N GLU A 362 10.80 -4.72 27.59
CA GLU A 362 10.32 -3.39 27.19
C GLU A 362 8.88 -3.50 26.65
N TRP A 363 7.92 -2.91 27.37
CA TRP A 363 6.51 -2.90 26.98
C TRP A 363 6.21 -1.75 26.03
N LYS A 364 5.60 -2.05 24.89
CA LYS A 364 5.16 -1.06 23.89
C LYS A 364 3.64 -1.15 23.73
N SER A 365 2.97 0.00 23.82
CA SER A 365 1.54 0.06 23.49
C SER A 365 1.37 -0.28 22.01
N LEU A 366 0.40 -1.12 21.69
CA LEU A 366 0.11 -1.46 20.30
C LEU A 366 -0.54 -0.24 19.62
N LEU A 367 0.01 0.16 18.48
CA LEU A 367 -0.60 1.21 17.66
C LEU A 367 -1.84 0.65 16.95
N GLY A 368 -2.99 0.71 17.61
CA GLY A 368 -4.28 0.33 17.05
C GLY A 368 -5.21 -0.30 18.10
N ILE A 369 -6.52 -0.25 17.85
CA ILE A 369 -7.48 -1.06 18.61
C ILE A 369 -7.51 -2.42 17.93
N VAL A 370 -6.99 -3.44 18.61
CA VAL A 370 -6.97 -4.79 18.10
C VAL A 370 -8.35 -5.41 18.30
N PHE A 371 -9.18 -5.40 17.24
CA PHE A 371 -10.51 -6.01 17.26
C PHE A 371 -10.43 -7.53 17.32
N PHE A 372 -9.52 -8.11 16.54
CA PHE A 372 -9.26 -9.53 16.47
C PHE A 372 -7.76 -9.71 16.19
N GLN A 373 -7.07 -10.49 17.02
CA GLN A 373 -5.69 -10.91 16.75
C GLN A 373 -5.64 -12.43 16.88
N TYR A 374 -5.39 -13.06 15.74
CA TYR A 374 -5.25 -14.50 15.57
C TYR A 374 -3.80 -14.75 15.19
N GLU A 375 -2.97 -15.22 16.13
CA GLU A 375 -1.58 -15.54 15.87
C GLU A 375 -1.42 -17.07 15.80
N SER A 376 -1.30 -17.59 14.58
CA SER A 376 -1.04 -19.00 14.31
C SER A 376 0.43 -19.15 13.92
N GLN A 377 1.20 -19.82 14.77
CA GLN A 377 2.62 -20.08 14.54
C GLN A 377 2.80 -21.60 14.39
N SER A 378 3.25 -22.05 13.22
CA SER A 378 3.63 -23.44 12.99
C SER A 378 5.14 -23.59 13.19
N SER A 379 5.54 -24.27 14.26
CA SER A 379 6.93 -24.70 14.45
C SER A 379 7.09 -26.13 13.98
N PHE A 380 7.94 -26.35 12.96
CA PHE A 380 8.43 -27.69 12.64
C PHE A 380 9.57 -28.04 13.60
N GLY A 381 9.29 -28.83 14.63
CA GLY A 381 10.31 -29.42 15.49
C GLY A 381 10.92 -30.66 14.83
N LEU A 382 12.25 -30.74 14.77
CA LEU A 382 12.95 -32.00 14.49
C LEU A 382 12.98 -32.80 15.79
N GLY A 383 12.09 -33.77 15.95
CA GLY A 383 12.07 -34.70 17.07
C GLY A 383 12.77 -36.01 16.72
N LEU A 384 13.61 -36.52 17.62
CA LEU A 384 14.18 -37.87 17.48
C LEU A 384 13.15 -38.88 18.00
N ASP A 385 12.85 -39.93 17.22
CA ASP A 385 12.05 -41.05 17.70
C ASP A 385 12.82 -41.88 18.75
N GLU A 386 12.16 -42.85 19.40
CA GLU A 386 12.80 -43.75 20.38
C GLU A 386 13.97 -44.57 19.79
N GLN A 387 14.16 -44.57 18.47
CA GLN A 387 15.26 -45.20 17.76
C GLN A 387 16.33 -44.20 17.27
N GLY A 388 16.26 -42.92 17.67
CA GLY A 388 17.25 -41.91 17.32
C GLY A 388 17.18 -41.43 15.87
N ARG A 389 16.06 -41.59 15.17
CA ARG A 389 15.86 -41.09 13.80
C ARG A 389 15.15 -39.74 13.83
N PHE A 390 15.60 -38.83 12.99
CA PHE A 390 14.94 -37.54 12.79
C PHE A 390 13.55 -37.75 12.19
N THR A 391 12.52 -37.44 12.96
CA THR A 391 11.13 -37.44 12.50
C THR A 391 10.63 -36.01 12.46
N LEU A 392 10.10 -35.59 11.31
CA LEU A 392 9.31 -34.36 11.19
C LEU A 392 7.96 -34.64 11.83
N ARG A 393 7.83 -34.41 13.13
CA ARG A 393 6.51 -34.38 13.76
C ARG A 393 5.96 -32.97 13.61
N PRO A 394 4.74 -32.78 13.06
CA PRO A 394 4.04 -31.52 13.19
C PRO A 394 3.76 -31.35 14.68
N ASP A 395 4.62 -30.61 15.38
CA ASP A 395 4.39 -30.30 16.78
C ASP A 395 3.21 -29.31 16.85
N TYR A 396 2.22 -29.71 17.63
CA TYR A 396 1.00 -29.01 18.03
C TYR A 396 0.79 -27.57 17.52
N GLN A 397 -0.29 -27.36 16.77
CA GLN A 397 -0.83 -26.03 16.47
C GLN A 397 -1.70 -25.55 17.64
N TYR A 398 -1.31 -24.47 18.29
CA TYR A 398 -2.20 -23.69 19.16
C TYR A 398 -2.20 -22.26 18.66
N THR A 399 -3.39 -21.68 18.53
CA THR A 399 -3.55 -20.30 18.11
C THR A 399 -3.77 -19.44 19.35
N PHE A 400 -2.92 -18.41 19.51
CA PHE A 400 -3.19 -17.38 20.49
C PHE A 400 -4.36 -16.51 20.02
N ASP A 401 -5.45 -16.49 20.79
CA ASP A 401 -6.59 -15.60 20.59
C ASP A 401 -6.66 -14.59 21.74
N LEU A 402 -6.37 -13.32 21.43
CA LEU A 402 -6.45 -12.22 22.41
C LEU A 402 -7.86 -12.09 23.01
N ASN A 403 -8.89 -12.61 22.34
CA ASN A 403 -10.25 -12.63 22.87
C ASN A 403 -10.42 -13.55 24.08
N GLU A 404 -9.56 -14.55 24.28
CA GLU A 404 -9.57 -15.37 25.50
C GLU A 404 -9.25 -14.51 26.74
N MET A 405 -8.41 -13.48 26.59
CA MET A 405 -8.15 -12.51 27.65
C MET A 405 -9.25 -11.45 27.74
N LYS A 406 -9.68 -10.90 26.60
CA LYS A 406 -10.62 -9.76 26.58
C LYS A 406 -12.03 -10.15 27.00
N SER A 407 -12.51 -11.33 26.61
CA SER A 407 -13.92 -11.69 26.83
C SER A 407 -14.31 -11.75 28.29
N PRO A 408 -13.55 -12.40 29.20
CA PRO A 408 -13.87 -12.39 30.63
C PRO A 408 -13.82 -10.98 31.23
N LEU A 409 -12.87 -10.13 30.80
CA LEU A 409 -12.76 -8.74 31.27
C LEU A 409 -13.96 -7.90 30.85
N VAL A 410 -14.31 -7.92 29.56
CA VAL A 410 -15.45 -7.18 29.00
C VAL A 410 -16.76 -7.62 29.66
N GLU A 411 -16.94 -8.92 29.84
CA GLU A 411 -18.14 -9.48 30.45
C GLU A 411 -18.28 -9.05 31.91
N THR A 412 -17.20 -9.12 32.70
CA THR A 412 -17.19 -8.67 34.11
C THR A 412 -17.49 -7.18 34.23
N VAL A 413 -16.90 -6.35 33.36
CA VAL A 413 -17.14 -4.89 33.34
C VAL A 413 -18.59 -4.59 32.98
N THR A 414 -19.09 -5.15 31.87
CA THR A 414 -20.43 -4.83 31.36
C THR A 414 -21.56 -5.39 32.24
N ARG A 415 -21.36 -6.56 32.87
CA ARG A 415 -22.28 -7.11 33.89
C ARG A 415 -22.28 -6.33 35.20
N SER A 416 -21.26 -5.53 35.45
CA SER A 416 -21.18 -4.67 36.63
C SER A 416 -21.80 -3.29 36.39
N GLY A 417 -22.43 -3.08 35.23
CA GLY A 417 -23.07 -1.82 34.86
C GLY A 417 -22.11 -0.77 34.30
N TRP A 418 -20.86 -1.16 33.97
CA TRP A 418 -19.85 -0.26 33.41
C TRP A 418 -19.70 -0.45 31.90
N ALA A 419 -19.38 0.61 31.18
CA ALA A 419 -19.06 0.54 29.76
C ALA A 419 -17.59 0.13 29.57
N TRP A 420 -17.31 -0.77 28.62
CA TRP A 420 -15.97 -1.10 28.18
C TRP A 420 -15.59 -0.22 26.99
N ARG A 421 -14.42 0.42 27.06
CA ARG A 421 -13.93 1.29 25.99
C ARG A 421 -12.45 1.00 25.67
N PRO A 422 -12.13 0.44 24.50
CA PRO A 422 -10.75 0.31 24.06
C PRO A 422 -10.19 1.68 23.67
N THR A 423 -8.91 1.88 23.99
CA THR A 423 -8.15 3.09 23.73
C THR A 423 -6.77 2.71 23.21
N VAL A 424 -6.32 3.37 22.15
CA VAL A 424 -4.98 3.11 21.56
C VAL A 424 -3.88 3.52 22.53
N TRP A 425 -4.13 4.58 23.30
CA TRP A 425 -3.16 5.15 24.22
C TRP A 425 -3.90 5.97 25.28
N GLN A 426 -3.39 5.92 26.51
CA GLN A 426 -3.84 6.81 27.60
C GLN A 426 -3.05 8.11 27.56
N GLY A 427 -3.40 9.00 26.63
CA GLY A 427 -2.79 10.31 26.50
C GLY A 427 -3.19 11.31 27.59
N PRO A 428 -2.56 12.50 27.58
CA PRO A 428 -2.97 13.62 28.42
C PRO A 428 -4.46 13.90 28.29
N ALA A 429 -5.10 14.39 29.36
CA ALA A 429 -6.54 14.63 29.38
C ALA A 429 -7.05 15.47 28.19
N TRP A 430 -6.27 16.44 27.72
CA TRP A 430 -6.60 17.31 26.59
C TRP A 430 -6.57 16.63 25.21
N LEU A 431 -5.97 15.44 25.07
CA LEU A 431 -6.00 14.64 23.83
C LEU A 431 -7.02 13.50 23.87
N ARG A 432 -7.61 13.21 25.03
CA ARG A 432 -8.54 12.08 25.19
C ARG A 432 -9.75 12.19 24.27
N TRP A 433 -10.15 13.40 23.91
CA TRP A 433 -11.25 13.61 22.97
C TRP A 433 -11.01 12.94 21.62
N LEU A 434 -9.77 12.63 21.21
CA LEU A 434 -9.48 11.92 19.95
C LEU A 434 -9.89 10.44 20.01
N THR A 435 -9.85 9.86 21.21
CA THR A 435 -10.12 8.43 21.48
C THR A 435 -11.44 8.19 22.23
N GLU A 436 -12.06 9.23 22.78
CA GLU A 436 -13.33 9.21 23.54
C GLU A 436 -14.58 9.51 22.71
#